data_AF-A0A924MPB7-F1
#
_entry.id   AF-A0A924MPB7-F1
#
_cell.length_a   1.000
_cell.length_b   1.000
_cell.length_c   1.000
_cell.angle_alpha   90.00
_cell.angle_beta   90.00
_cell.angle_gamma   90.00
#
_symmetry.space_group_name_H-M   'P 1'
#
loop_
_entity.id
_entity.type
_entity.pdbx_description
1 polymer ?
#
loop_
_entity_poly.entity_id
_entity_poly.type
_entity_poly.pdbx_seq_one_letter_code
_entity_poly.pdbx_strand_id
1 'polypeptide(L)'
;MIVAARAAWLAEKDDKAAAPPAPRVTREAPSVPEGLAAALQSRAGARTRFDVLTAAQQREYVDWVGEARREATRASRIVQAVAWIAEGKTRNWKYQSC
;
A
#
# COMPACT_ATOMS: atom_id res chain seq x y z
N MET A 1 6.06 -7.60 45.95
CA MET A 1 5.90 -6.21 45.48
C MET A 1 7.24 -5.51 45.69
N ILE A 2 8.02 -5.29 44.62
CA ILE A 2 9.26 -4.50 44.71
C ILE A 2 9.09 -3.31 43.78
N VAL A 3 9.15 -2.12 44.39
CA VAL A 3 9.10 -0.80 43.75
C VAL A 3 10.44 -0.50 43.07
N ALA A 4 10.33 0.22 41.97
CA ALA A 4 11.35 0.48 40.97
C ALA A 4 12.50 1.42 41.40
N ALA A 5 13.53 1.34 40.55
CA ALA A 5 14.34 2.44 40.01
C ALA A 5 15.48 3.01 40.84
N ARG A 6 16.70 2.82 40.31
CA ARG A 6 17.63 3.94 40.08
C ARG A 6 18.59 3.62 38.92
N ALA A 7 18.61 4.52 37.95
CA ALA A 7 19.48 4.51 36.79
C ALA A 7 20.92 4.95 37.15
N ALA A 8 21.91 4.32 36.52
CA ALA A 8 23.24 4.86 36.22
C ALA A 8 23.90 3.88 35.22
N TRP A 9 23.87 4.17 33.92
CA TRP A 9 24.96 4.83 33.19
C TRP A 9 26.32 4.11 33.34
N LEU A 10 26.61 3.21 32.40
CA LEU A 10 27.95 2.94 31.88
C LEU A 10 27.81 2.03 30.65
N ALA A 11 28.19 2.57 29.50
CA ALA A 11 29.00 1.91 28.46
C ALA A 11 28.60 2.46 27.09
N GLU A 12 29.43 3.39 26.64
CA GLU A 12 29.77 3.56 25.23
C GLU A 12 30.11 2.18 24.64
N LYS A 13 29.28 1.71 23.70
CA LYS A 13 29.65 0.67 22.74
C LYS A 13 29.18 1.12 21.37
N ASP A 14 30.16 1.52 20.59
CA ASP A 14 30.11 1.61 19.14
C ASP A 14 29.87 0.19 18.59
N ASP A 15 28.60 -0.20 18.51
CA ASP A 15 28.14 -1.38 17.80
C ASP A 15 27.00 -0.91 16.88
N LYS A 16 27.36 -0.64 15.63
CA LYS A 16 26.45 -0.29 14.54
C LYS A 16 25.59 -1.51 14.16
N ALA A 17 24.74 -1.95 15.08
CA ALA A 17 23.70 -2.95 14.81
C ALA A 17 22.51 -2.21 14.19
N ALA A 18 22.24 -2.51 12.92
CA ALA A 18 21.05 -2.00 12.22
C ALA A 18 19.79 -2.32 13.04
N ALA A 19 19.07 -1.26 13.45
CA ALA A 19 17.86 -1.37 14.22
C ALA A 19 16.85 -2.34 13.54
N PRO A 20 16.11 -3.15 14.32
CA PRO A 20 15.03 -3.94 13.75
C PRO A 20 14.07 -3.00 13.02
N PRO A 21 13.59 -3.34 11.80
CA PRO A 21 12.69 -2.47 11.08
C PRO A 21 11.49 -2.20 11.98
N ALA A 22 11.19 -0.92 12.20
CA ALA A 22 10.05 -0.48 12.99
C ALA A 22 8.79 -1.30 12.59
N PRO A 23 7.92 -1.67 13.54
CA PRO A 23 6.71 -2.41 13.21
C PRO A 23 6.00 -1.66 12.09
N ARG A 24 5.80 -2.33 10.94
CA ARG A 24 5.10 -1.72 9.81
C ARG A 24 3.73 -1.31 10.34
N VAL A 25 3.56 -0.01 10.55
CA VAL A 25 2.27 0.59 10.87
C VAL A 25 1.33 0.05 9.81
N THR A 26 0.36 -0.78 10.21
CA THR A 26 -0.65 -1.26 9.29
C THR A 26 -1.50 -0.05 8.95
N ARG A 27 -1.05 0.68 7.93
CA ARG A 27 -1.68 1.91 7.50
C ARG A 27 -3.08 1.50 7.04
N GLU A 28 -4.10 2.11 7.60
CA GLU A 28 -5.52 1.76 7.40
C GLU A 28 -5.85 1.58 5.92
N ALA A 29 -6.70 0.61 5.60
CA ALA A 29 -7.08 0.34 4.22
C ALA A 29 -7.53 1.64 3.53
N PRO A 30 -6.97 1.97 2.36
CA PRO A 30 -7.36 3.19 1.66
C PRO A 30 -8.84 3.16 1.32
N SER A 31 -9.52 4.30 1.47
CA SER A 31 -10.90 4.45 1.00
C SER A 31 -10.91 4.25 -0.53
N VAL A 32 -11.35 3.08 -0.97
CA VAL A 32 -11.43 2.74 -2.40
C VAL A 32 -12.50 3.62 -3.03
N PRO A 33 -12.16 4.45 -4.04
CA PRO A 33 -13.14 5.30 -4.68
C PRO A 33 -14.19 4.43 -5.36
N GLU A 34 -15.46 4.81 -5.24
CA GLU A 34 -16.60 4.03 -5.73
C GLU A 34 -16.44 3.62 -7.20
N GLY A 35 -15.91 4.53 -8.04
CA GLY A 35 -15.65 4.23 -9.45
C GLY A 35 -14.66 3.09 -9.69
N LEU A 36 -13.65 2.91 -8.82
CA LEU A 36 -12.73 1.77 -8.91
C LEU A 36 -13.40 0.49 -8.43
N ALA A 37 -14.17 0.55 -7.34
CA ALA A 37 -14.91 -0.61 -6.83
C ALA A 37 -15.94 -1.13 -7.84
N ALA A 38 -16.68 -0.23 -8.51
CA ALA A 38 -17.64 -0.57 -9.56
C ALA A 38 -16.95 -1.21 -10.78
N ALA A 39 -15.82 -0.66 -11.22
CA ALA A 39 -15.08 -1.23 -12.35
C ALA A 39 -14.45 -2.60 -12.02
N LEU A 40 -14.05 -2.83 -10.77
CA LEU A 40 -13.58 -4.15 -10.30
C LEU A 40 -14.71 -5.18 -10.22
N GLN A 41 -15.95 -4.77 -9.94
CA GLN A 41 -17.11 -5.66 -9.97
C GLN A 41 -17.53 -6.02 -11.41
N SER A 42 -17.35 -5.10 -12.36
CA SER A 42 -17.70 -5.33 -13.76
C SER A 42 -16.82 -6.41 -14.44
N ARG A 43 -15.60 -6.64 -13.97
CA ARG A 43 -14.73 -7.72 -14.47
C ARG A 43 -14.62 -8.88 -13.49
N ALA A 44 -15.16 -10.02 -13.91
CA ALA A 44 -14.97 -11.31 -13.22
C ALA A 44 -13.46 -11.58 -13.02
N GLY A 45 -13.06 -11.82 -11.77
CA GLY A 45 -11.67 -12.10 -11.38
C GLY A 45 -10.81 -10.87 -11.05
N ALA A 46 -11.17 -9.66 -11.49
CA ALA A 46 -10.42 -8.44 -11.14
C ALA A 46 -10.54 -8.12 -9.64
N ARG A 47 -11.73 -8.32 -9.07
CA ARG A 47 -11.99 -8.22 -7.62
C ARG A 47 -11.07 -9.14 -6.82
N THR A 48 -11.01 -10.43 -7.16
CA THR A 48 -10.16 -11.41 -6.46
C THR A 48 -8.69 -11.05 -6.57
N ARG A 49 -8.22 -10.59 -7.73
CA ARG A 49 -6.85 -10.12 -7.89
C ARG A 49 -6.57 -8.90 -7.02
N PHE A 50 -7.51 -7.95 -6.94
CA PHE A 50 -7.39 -6.78 -6.10
C PHE A 50 -7.35 -7.13 -4.60
N ASP A 51 -8.19 -8.08 -4.16
CA ASP A 51 -8.22 -8.55 -2.77
C ASP A 51 -6.93 -9.28 -2.37
N VAL A 52 -6.23 -9.90 -3.32
CA VAL A 52 -4.91 -10.51 -3.11
C VAL A 52 -3.78 -9.46 -3.03
N LEU A 53 -3.99 -8.25 -3.57
CA LEU A 53 -3.00 -7.18 -3.46
C LEU A 53 -2.86 -6.72 -2.01
N THR A 54 -1.64 -6.36 -1.62
CA THR A 54 -1.37 -5.76 -0.31
C THR A 54 -2.06 -4.38 -0.19
N ALA A 55 -2.38 -3.96 1.03
CA ALA A 55 -2.96 -2.63 1.30
C ALA A 55 -2.11 -1.47 0.74
N ALA A 56 -0.79 -1.67 0.59
CA ALA A 56 0.10 -0.71 -0.05
C ALA A 56 -0.15 -0.60 -1.56
N GLN A 57 -0.24 -1.73 -2.26
CA GLN A 57 -0.53 -1.76 -3.70
C GLN A 57 -1.93 -1.22 -4.00
N GLN A 58 -2.93 -1.58 -3.18
CA GLN A 58 -4.28 -1.03 -3.29
C GLN A 58 -4.26 0.50 -3.14
N ARG A 59 -3.51 1.03 -2.16
CA ARG A 59 -3.29 2.47 -1.95
C ARG A 59 -2.76 3.16 -3.18
N GLU A 60 -1.74 2.60 -3.83
CA GLU A 60 -1.15 3.23 -5.01
C GLU A 60 -2.16 3.40 -6.15
N TYR A 61 -3.04 2.42 -6.34
CA TYR A 61 -4.12 2.54 -7.33
C TYR A 61 -5.15 3.60 -6.92
N VAL A 62 -5.53 3.63 -5.65
CA VAL A 62 -6.47 4.63 -5.10
C VAL A 62 -5.92 6.04 -5.25
N ASP A 63 -4.68 6.28 -4.83
CA ASP A 63 -4.01 7.59 -4.91
C ASP A 63 -3.87 8.02 -6.37
N TRP A 64 -3.49 7.11 -7.26
CA TRP A 64 -3.36 7.41 -8.69
C TRP A 64 -4.70 7.76 -9.35
N VAL A 65 -5.80 7.10 -8.98
CA VAL A 65 -7.14 7.45 -9.45
C VAL A 65 -7.60 8.77 -8.83
N GLY A 66 -7.31 9.00 -7.55
CA GLY A 66 -7.68 10.21 -6.79
C GLY A 66 -6.94 11.48 -7.23
N GLU A 67 -5.71 11.36 -7.70
CA GLU A 67 -4.91 12.47 -8.24
C GLU A 67 -5.53 13.07 -9.52
N ALA A 68 -6.39 12.31 -10.22
CA ALA A 68 -7.08 12.82 -11.40
C ALA A 68 -8.16 13.84 -11.02
N ARG A 69 -7.90 15.11 -11.32
CA ARG A 69 -8.86 16.23 -11.14
C ARG A 69 -10.03 16.19 -12.12
N ARG A 70 -9.83 15.65 -13.32
CA ARG A 70 -10.87 15.55 -14.36
C ARG A 70 -11.52 14.18 -14.35
N GLU A 71 -12.84 14.13 -14.45
CA GLU A 71 -13.59 12.86 -14.43
C GLU A 71 -13.27 11.96 -15.62
N ALA A 72 -13.12 12.53 -16.83
CA ALA A 72 -12.71 11.76 -18.01
C ALA A 72 -11.34 11.07 -17.83
N THR A 73 -10.40 11.75 -17.16
CA THR A 73 -9.09 11.18 -16.84
C THR A 73 -9.20 10.12 -15.74
N ARG A 74 -10.06 10.35 -14.74
CA ARG A 74 -10.33 9.37 -13.68
C ARG A 74 -10.88 8.07 -14.26
N ALA A 75 -11.88 8.15 -15.14
CA ALA A 75 -12.44 6.99 -15.83
C ALA A 75 -11.38 6.23 -16.64
N SER A 76 -10.54 6.94 -17.39
CA SER A 76 -9.44 6.33 -18.15
C SER A 76 -8.43 5.62 -17.23
N ARG A 77 -8.07 6.23 -16.09
CA ARG A 77 -7.19 5.61 -15.09
C ARG A 77 -7.81 4.38 -14.44
N ILE A 78 -9.12 4.40 -14.16
CA ILE A 78 -9.84 3.25 -13.61
C ILE A 78 -9.79 2.07 -14.59
N VAL A 79 -10.11 2.30 -15.87
CA VAL A 79 -10.04 1.25 -16.91
C VAL A 79 -8.63 0.65 -16.98
N GLN A 80 -7.60 1.50 -16.96
CA GLN A 80 -6.22 1.07 -17.01
C GLN A 80 -5.77 0.34 -15.73
N ALA A 81 -6.22 0.79 -14.56
CA ALA A 81 -5.98 0.12 -13.29
C ALA A 81 -6.58 -1.29 -13.29
N VAL A 82 -7.84 -1.43 -13.70
CA VAL A 82 -8.52 -2.73 -13.79
C VAL A 82 -7.82 -3.67 -14.78
N ALA A 83 -7.33 -3.16 -15.92
CA ALA A 83 -6.54 -3.97 -16.85
C ALA A 83 -5.28 -4.54 -16.18
N TRP A 84 -4.50 -3.71 -15.48
CA TRP A 84 -3.29 -4.16 -14.79
C TRP A 84 -3.57 -5.08 -13.61
N ILE A 85 -4.63 -4.81 -12.85
CA ILE A 85 -5.07 -5.66 -11.74
C ILE A 85 -5.51 -7.03 -12.26
N ALA A 86 -6.22 -7.09 -13.39
CA ALA A 86 -6.60 -8.35 -14.04
C ALA A 86 -5.37 -9.16 -14.48
N GLU A 87 -4.31 -8.49 -14.94
CA GLU A 87 -3.01 -9.09 -15.24
C GLU A 87 -2.20 -9.46 -13.99
N GLY A 88 -2.64 -9.07 -12.79
CA GLY A 88 -1.92 -9.29 -11.53
C GLY A 88 -0.70 -8.37 -11.34
N LYS A 89 -0.60 -7.31 -12.14
CA LYS A 89 0.47 -6.32 -12.04
C LYS A 89 0.14 -5.32 -10.95
N THR A 90 1.18 -4.85 -10.27
CA THR A 90 1.12 -3.69 -9.35
C THR A 90 1.38 -2.41 -10.12
N ARG A 91 0.98 -1.22 -9.65
CA ARG A 91 1.24 0.05 -10.35
C ARG A 91 2.71 0.25 -10.74
N ASN A 92 3.64 -0.04 -9.81
CA ASN A 92 5.08 0.14 -10.01
C ASN A 92 5.82 -1.09 -10.56
N TRP A 93 5.11 -2.01 -11.21
CA TRP A 93 5.70 -3.26 -11.71
C TRP A 93 6.92 -3.05 -12.62
N LYS A 94 6.96 -1.95 -13.38
CA LYS A 94 8.08 -1.61 -14.27
C LYS A 94 9.40 -1.30 -13.56
N TYR A 95 9.36 -0.98 -12.26
CA TYR A 95 10.54 -0.59 -11.48
C TYR A 95 10.99 -1.67 -10.49
N GLN A 96 10.30 -2.82 -10.44
CA GLN A 96 10.62 -3.90 -9.50
C GLN A 96 11.76 -4.81 -9.98
N SER A 97 12.17 -4.70 -11.24
CA SER A 97 13.20 -5.55 -11.86
C SER A 97 14.50 -4.81 -12.17
N CYS A 98 14.73 -3.65 -11.53
CA CYS A 98 16.00 -2.91 -11.63
C CYS A 98 16.93 -3.26 -10.47
#